data_AF-A0A9J6DI96-F1
#
_entry.id   AF-A0A9J6DI96-F1
#
_cell.length_a   1.000
_cell.length_b   1.000
_cell.length_c   1.000
_cell.angle_alpha   90.00
_cell.angle_beta   90.00
_cell.angle_gamma   90.00
#
_symmetry.space_group_name_H-M   'P 1'
#
loop_
_entity.id
_entity.type
_entity.pdbx_description
1 polymer ?
#
loop_
_entity_poly.entity_id
_entity_poly.type
_entity_poly.pdbx_seq_one_letter_code
_entity_poly.pdbx_strand_id
1 'polypeptide(L)'
;MAIPDQVVMRKIKKRQKNRKKLRAVKKLDCESGQAKKIKLEKEEEDETKMVEEEHEDQPQEECAEEHGEGGEAETDKAEEAETEPEPLPGTSFGVLSDTQFSSLHGKVSDATLKAIDGMGFKRMTEIQAKSIPHLLEGKDVVAAAKTGSGKTLAFLIPAVELLYKLKFMPRNGTGALVIAPTRELAMQTFGVLQELLSGQNQTLGLIMGGTNRQSEASKLAKGVNFLVATPGRLLDHLQNTSEFVYKNLQCLIIDEADRILDIGFEEEVKQILRILPKRRQTMLFSATLTKKTEDLVKVALKSEPLYIGLDEHKEQATVDGLEQGKQKQAKRTTTFFQFCNAESGILLCTDVAARGLDIPEVDWIVQYDPPDDPKEYIHRVGRTARGEGGRGHALLILRPEEVGFLRYLKVAKVPLQEFEFSWAKIANIQPQLEKLISKNYYLHMSAKEAYKAYVRAYDSHHLKSIFDVNTLDLIQVAKSFGFLVPPNVDLSILLLSKAKWL
;
A
#
# COMPACT_ATOMS: atom_id res chain seq x y z
N MET A 1 -44.70 -6.91 -44.19
CA MET A 1 -44.67 -5.53 -43.66
C MET A 1 -45.17 -5.55 -42.23
N ALA A 2 -44.60 -4.76 -41.31
CA ALA A 2 -45.08 -4.62 -39.94
C ALA A 2 -45.11 -3.13 -39.56
N ILE A 3 -46.13 -2.72 -38.79
CA ILE A 3 -46.43 -1.30 -38.54
C ILE A 3 -45.55 -0.76 -37.39
N PRO A 4 -44.84 0.38 -37.55
CA PRO A 4 -44.07 0.98 -36.46
C PRO A 4 -44.97 1.49 -35.34
N ASP A 5 -44.68 1.06 -34.10
CA ASP A 5 -45.47 1.39 -32.92
C ASP A 5 -45.53 2.91 -32.65
N GLN A 6 -46.76 3.46 -32.61
CA GLN A 6 -47.01 4.89 -32.42
C GLN A 6 -46.42 5.43 -31.10
N VAL A 7 -46.26 4.57 -30.08
CA VAL A 7 -45.67 4.93 -28.79
C VAL A 7 -44.22 5.38 -28.94
N VAL A 8 -43.44 4.71 -29.81
CA VAL A 8 -42.02 5.03 -30.05
C VAL A 8 -41.89 6.39 -30.74
N MET A 9 -42.67 6.62 -31.80
CA MET A 9 -42.68 7.90 -32.52
C MET A 9 -43.12 9.09 -31.66
N ARG A 10 -44.07 8.89 -30.74
CA ARG A 10 -44.46 9.90 -29.73
C ARG A 10 -43.30 10.21 -28.76
N LYS A 11 -42.56 9.21 -28.28
CA LYS A 11 -41.37 9.41 -27.42
C LYS A 11 -40.25 10.16 -28.15
N ILE A 12 -39.97 9.84 -29.41
CA ILE A 12 -38.96 10.53 -30.23
C ILE A 12 -39.33 12.01 -30.45
N LYS A 13 -40.56 12.31 -30.87
CA LYS A 13 -41.03 13.71 -31.05
C LYS A 13 -40.98 14.50 -29.73
N LYS A 14 -41.29 13.89 -28.57
CA LYS A 14 -41.16 14.55 -27.26
C LYS A 14 -39.70 14.87 -26.91
N ARG A 15 -38.75 13.94 -27.13
CA ARG A 15 -37.30 14.19 -26.95
C ARG A 15 -36.79 15.32 -27.86
N GLN A 16 -37.18 15.34 -29.14
CA GLN A 16 -36.79 16.40 -30.08
C GLN A 16 -37.36 17.78 -29.70
N LYS A 17 -38.62 17.85 -29.24
CA LYS A 17 -39.24 19.12 -28.78
C LYS A 17 -38.52 19.69 -27.55
N ASN A 18 -38.12 18.84 -26.60
CA ASN A 18 -37.30 19.28 -25.46
C ASN A 18 -35.90 19.73 -25.88
N ARG A 19 -35.23 19.03 -26.81
CA ARG A 19 -33.89 19.41 -27.30
C ARG A 19 -33.91 20.74 -28.09
N LYS A 20 -35.03 21.09 -28.75
CA LYS A 20 -35.24 22.43 -29.33
C LYS A 20 -35.50 23.49 -28.26
N LYS A 21 -36.34 23.23 -27.24
CA LYS A 21 -36.52 24.18 -26.11
C LYS A 21 -35.20 24.49 -25.38
N LEU A 22 -34.39 23.48 -25.09
CA LEU A 22 -33.12 23.67 -24.35
C LEU A 22 -32.09 24.49 -25.16
N ARG A 23 -32.10 24.40 -26.49
CA ARG A 23 -31.30 25.26 -27.38
C ARG A 23 -31.84 26.69 -27.53
N ALA A 24 -33.14 26.92 -27.29
CA ALA A 24 -33.72 28.25 -27.31
C ALA A 24 -33.37 29.03 -26.03
N VAL A 25 -33.45 28.39 -24.85
CA VAL A 25 -33.05 28.99 -23.56
C VAL A 25 -31.59 29.44 -23.61
N LYS A 26 -30.67 28.53 -23.96
CA LYS A 26 -29.24 28.83 -24.13
C LYS A 26 -28.89 29.89 -25.19
N LYS A 27 -29.84 30.37 -26.00
CA LYS A 27 -29.62 31.49 -26.93
C LYS A 27 -30.14 32.83 -26.38
N LEU A 28 -31.10 32.81 -25.45
CA LEU A 28 -31.59 34.00 -24.75
C LEU A 28 -30.63 34.44 -23.63
N ASP A 29 -30.00 33.48 -22.96
CA ASP A 29 -28.99 33.72 -21.90
C ASP A 29 -27.69 34.40 -22.41
N CYS A 30 -27.57 34.65 -23.72
CA CYS A 30 -26.37 35.18 -24.37
C CYS A 30 -26.54 36.61 -24.92
N GLU A 31 -27.76 37.16 -24.93
CA GLU A 31 -28.08 38.46 -25.55
C GLU A 31 -28.41 39.55 -24.48
N SER A 32 -28.17 39.29 -23.18
CA SER A 32 -28.45 40.25 -22.09
C SER A 32 -27.39 40.26 -20.97
N GLY A 33 -26.57 41.32 -20.91
CA GLY A 33 -25.83 41.67 -19.68
C GLY A 33 -24.31 41.90 -19.76
N GLN A 34 -23.81 42.79 -20.63
CA GLN A 34 -22.52 43.45 -20.37
C GLN A 34 -22.73 44.69 -19.48
N ALA A 35 -22.09 44.77 -18.30
CA ALA A 35 -21.61 46.01 -17.66
C ALA A 35 -20.98 45.77 -16.26
N LYS A 36 -19.80 46.39 -16.00
CA LYS A 36 -19.08 46.50 -14.70
C LYS A 36 -18.55 45.16 -14.13
N LYS A 37 -17.29 44.97 -13.74
CA LYS A 37 -16.03 45.77 -13.70
C LYS A 37 -14.91 44.86 -14.27
N ILE A 38 -13.79 45.28 -14.87
CA ILE A 38 -13.05 46.56 -14.94
C ILE A 38 -12.46 47.02 -13.58
N LYS A 39 -11.40 46.34 -13.14
CA LYS A 39 -10.04 46.89 -12.92
C LYS A 39 -9.09 45.80 -12.39
N LEU A 40 -7.78 45.93 -12.69
CA LEU A 40 -6.66 45.02 -12.33
C LEU A 40 -6.47 43.78 -13.24
N GLU A 41 -6.48 44.02 -14.55
CA GLU A 41 -5.52 43.42 -15.49
C GLU A 41 -4.81 44.57 -16.21
N LYS A 42 -3.60 44.33 -16.74
CA LYS A 42 -2.62 45.35 -17.20
C LYS A 42 -2.09 46.27 -16.09
N GLU A 43 -1.24 45.69 -15.24
CA GLU A 43 0.17 46.06 -15.32
C GLU A 43 0.88 44.94 -16.12
N GLU A 44 1.60 45.35 -17.17
CA GLU A 44 2.92 44.86 -17.62
C GLU A 44 3.16 43.32 -17.66
N GLU A 45 3.40 42.65 -18.81
CA GLU A 45 4.41 42.88 -19.87
C GLU A 45 5.83 42.99 -19.25
N ASP A 46 6.82 42.15 -19.53
CA ASP A 46 7.09 41.32 -20.73
C ASP A 46 7.85 40.01 -20.36
N GLU A 47 8.63 39.45 -21.29
CA GLU A 47 9.43 38.22 -21.22
C GLU A 47 8.65 36.89 -21.25
N THR A 48 7.92 36.68 -22.35
CA THR A 48 7.82 35.32 -22.92
C THR A 48 7.84 35.35 -24.45
N LYS A 49 9.05 35.46 -25.03
CA LYS A 49 9.34 35.15 -26.43
C LYS A 49 10.76 34.59 -26.59
N MET A 50 10.90 33.41 -27.19
CA MET A 50 11.49 33.24 -28.53
C MET A 50 11.59 31.76 -28.91
N VAL A 51 11.33 31.43 -30.20
CA VAL A 51 11.65 30.15 -30.90
C VAL A 51 10.97 28.90 -30.29
N GLU A 52 9.90 28.29 -30.82
CA GLU A 52 9.24 28.34 -32.15
C GLU A 52 10.00 27.62 -33.30
N GLU A 53 9.30 26.66 -33.94
CA GLU A 53 9.63 25.95 -35.21
C GLU A 53 10.84 24.96 -35.19
N GLU A 54 10.94 23.91 -36.02
CA GLU A 54 10.18 23.37 -37.18
C GLU A 54 10.37 21.80 -37.17
N HIS A 55 9.86 20.88 -38.01
CA HIS A 55 8.96 20.77 -39.19
C HIS A 55 8.38 19.30 -39.19
N GLU A 56 7.37 18.95 -40.00
CA GLU A 56 6.98 17.52 -40.28
C GLU A 56 7.54 17.06 -41.63
N ASP A 57 8.05 15.84 -41.80
CA ASP A 57 8.06 15.22 -43.14
C ASP A 57 8.20 13.69 -43.15
N GLN A 58 7.79 13.07 -44.26
CA GLN A 58 8.05 11.66 -44.61
C GLN A 58 8.75 11.59 -45.97
N PRO A 59 9.54 10.53 -46.24
CA PRO A 59 9.14 9.67 -47.36
C PRO A 59 9.35 8.16 -47.11
N GLN A 60 9.16 7.37 -48.17
CA GLN A 60 9.02 5.92 -48.21
C GLN A 60 10.33 5.16 -48.54
N GLU A 61 10.26 3.82 -48.38
CA GLU A 61 10.86 2.76 -49.23
C GLU A 61 12.27 2.96 -49.82
N GLU A 62 13.20 2.05 -49.49
CA GLU A 62 13.58 0.96 -50.43
C GLU A 62 14.36 -0.17 -49.74
N CYS A 63 14.61 -1.28 -50.46
CA CYS A 63 15.34 -2.45 -49.99
C CYS A 63 16.69 -2.59 -50.70
N ALA A 64 17.73 -3.07 -50.00
CA ALA A 64 18.95 -3.61 -50.62
C ALA A 64 19.60 -4.68 -49.72
N GLU A 65 20.12 -5.73 -50.35
CA GLU A 65 20.97 -6.76 -49.77
C GLU A 65 22.46 -6.42 -50.05
N GLU A 66 23.42 -6.99 -49.31
CA GLU A 66 24.53 -7.79 -49.87
C GLU A 66 25.52 -8.33 -48.80
N HIS A 67 26.52 -9.11 -49.24
CA HIS A 67 27.36 -10.03 -48.44
C HIS A 67 28.81 -9.56 -48.19
N GLY A 68 29.55 -10.32 -47.35
CA GLY A 68 31.02 -10.27 -47.20
C GLY A 68 31.45 -10.40 -45.72
N GLU A 69 31.58 -11.60 -45.13
CA GLU A 69 32.64 -12.64 -45.28
C GLU A 69 34.01 -12.35 -44.62
N GLY A 70 34.45 -13.28 -43.77
CA GLY A 70 35.87 -13.68 -43.62
C GLY A 70 36.71 -13.07 -42.50
N GLY A 71 37.22 -13.89 -41.57
CA GLY A 71 38.30 -13.51 -40.65
C GLY A 71 38.50 -14.42 -39.43
N GLU A 72 39.70 -14.98 -39.27
CA GLU A 72 40.12 -15.88 -38.17
C GLU A 72 41.50 -15.45 -37.63
N ALA A 73 41.93 -15.79 -36.41
CA ALA A 73 41.29 -16.57 -35.35
C ALA A 73 41.08 -15.70 -34.07
N GLU A 74 41.43 -16.01 -32.81
CA GLU A 74 42.11 -17.14 -32.14
C GLU A 74 41.60 -17.26 -30.68
N THR A 75 42.17 -18.16 -29.87
CA THR A 75 41.68 -18.50 -28.52
C THR A 75 42.18 -17.60 -27.39
N ASP A 76 41.35 -17.38 -26.37
CA ASP A 76 41.84 -17.50 -24.98
C ASP A 76 40.74 -17.98 -24.02
N LYS A 77 41.13 -18.48 -22.83
CA LYS A 77 40.20 -19.03 -21.83
C LYS A 77 40.01 -18.08 -20.64
N ALA A 78 38.76 -17.73 -20.36
CA ALA A 78 38.34 -17.16 -19.08
C ALA A 78 37.17 -17.98 -18.52
N GLU A 79 37.09 -18.10 -17.20
CA GLU A 79 36.05 -18.86 -16.51
C GLU A 79 34.79 -17.99 -16.39
N GLU A 80 33.67 -18.42 -16.99
CA GLU A 80 32.37 -17.80 -16.76
C GLU A 80 31.91 -18.13 -15.33
N ALA A 81 32.02 -17.17 -14.42
CA ALA A 81 31.42 -17.27 -13.10
C ALA A 81 29.88 -17.18 -13.25
N GLU A 82 29.17 -18.21 -12.81
CA GLU A 82 27.70 -18.21 -12.80
C GLU A 82 27.18 -17.07 -11.89
N THR A 83 26.65 -16.02 -12.51
CA THR A 83 25.98 -14.93 -11.79
C THR A 83 24.63 -15.42 -11.27
N GLU A 84 24.51 -15.66 -9.96
CA GLU A 84 23.20 -15.90 -9.34
C GLU A 84 22.24 -14.72 -9.60
N PRO A 85 20.95 -14.97 -9.90
CA PRO A 85 19.99 -13.92 -10.17
C PRO A 85 19.64 -13.13 -8.90
N GLU A 86 19.63 -11.80 -8.99
CA GLU A 86 19.27 -10.93 -7.86
C GLU A 86 17.83 -11.16 -7.36
N PRO A 87 17.59 -11.11 -6.04
CA PRO A 87 16.28 -11.39 -5.46
C PRO A 87 15.24 -10.28 -5.74
N LEU A 88 14.05 -10.68 -6.18
CA LEU A 88 12.98 -9.77 -6.58
C LEU A 88 12.32 -9.03 -5.39
N PRO A 89 11.84 -7.77 -5.57
CA PRO A 89 11.36 -6.94 -4.45
C PRO A 89 10.02 -7.41 -3.86
N GLY A 90 10.03 -7.72 -2.56
CA GLY A 90 8.83 -8.10 -1.78
C GLY A 90 8.89 -9.46 -1.09
N THR A 91 10.03 -10.15 -1.17
CA THR A 91 10.25 -11.53 -0.72
C THR A 91 10.74 -11.63 0.73
N SER A 92 10.14 -10.84 1.64
CA SER A 92 10.42 -10.94 3.09
C SER A 92 10.25 -12.38 3.58
N PHE A 93 11.33 -13.00 4.04
CA PHE A 93 11.30 -14.35 4.59
C PHE A 93 10.66 -14.33 5.98
N GLY A 94 9.39 -14.73 6.04
CA GLY A 94 8.71 -15.06 7.28
C GLY A 94 9.39 -16.23 8.01
N VAL A 95 9.02 -16.45 9.28
CA VAL A 95 9.55 -17.54 10.13
C VAL A 95 9.61 -18.84 9.34
N LEU A 96 10.83 -19.30 9.04
CA LEU A 96 11.08 -20.47 8.21
C LEU A 96 10.73 -21.73 8.97
N SER A 97 9.95 -22.60 8.34
CA SER A 97 9.70 -23.95 8.84
C SER A 97 10.80 -24.91 8.35
N ASP A 98 10.87 -26.10 8.93
CA ASP A 98 11.68 -27.22 8.41
C ASP A 98 11.06 -27.91 7.18
N THR A 99 9.94 -27.39 6.67
CA THR A 99 9.29 -27.92 5.46
C THR A 99 9.90 -27.30 4.22
N GLN A 100 10.43 -28.12 3.32
CA GLN A 100 10.88 -27.70 1.99
C GLN A 100 9.73 -27.74 0.98
N PHE A 101 9.78 -26.91 -0.06
CA PHE A 101 8.78 -26.94 -1.15
C PHE A 101 8.77 -28.26 -1.92
N SER A 102 9.88 -29.00 -1.93
CA SER A 102 9.99 -30.38 -2.42
C SER A 102 9.00 -31.36 -1.77
N SER A 103 8.49 -31.08 -0.56
CA SER A 103 7.43 -31.89 0.09
C SER A 103 6.05 -31.80 -0.57
N LEU A 104 5.91 -30.98 -1.63
CA LEU A 104 4.73 -30.87 -2.49
C LEU A 104 4.83 -31.71 -3.79
N HIS A 105 5.94 -32.40 -4.05
CA HIS A 105 6.02 -33.35 -5.18
C HIS A 105 4.86 -34.34 -5.14
N GLY A 106 4.21 -34.55 -6.29
CA GLY A 106 3.01 -35.39 -6.43
C GLY A 106 1.72 -34.79 -5.86
N LYS A 107 1.76 -33.64 -5.16
CA LYS A 107 0.58 -32.91 -4.67
C LYS A 107 0.23 -31.70 -5.54
N VAL A 108 1.25 -31.02 -6.08
CA VAL A 108 1.12 -29.93 -7.06
C VAL A 108 1.86 -30.27 -8.36
N SER A 109 1.57 -29.56 -9.45
CA SER A 109 2.19 -29.79 -10.75
C SER A 109 3.69 -29.45 -10.78
N ASP A 110 4.45 -30.14 -11.62
CA ASP A 110 5.90 -29.88 -11.80
C ASP A 110 6.17 -28.48 -12.37
N ALA A 111 5.22 -27.91 -13.13
CA ALA A 111 5.29 -26.52 -13.58
C ALA A 111 5.17 -25.53 -12.41
N THR A 112 4.28 -25.80 -11.45
CA THR A 112 4.15 -25.01 -10.21
C THR A 112 5.44 -25.11 -9.38
N LEU A 113 6.03 -26.30 -9.26
CA LEU A 113 7.30 -26.50 -8.53
C LEU A 113 8.47 -25.79 -9.20
N LYS A 114 8.61 -25.91 -10.53
CA LYS A 114 9.67 -25.24 -11.29
C LYS A 114 9.58 -23.72 -11.19
N ALA A 115 8.37 -23.15 -11.15
CA ALA A 115 8.19 -21.72 -10.95
C ALA A 115 8.61 -21.27 -9.52
N ILE A 116 8.30 -22.05 -8.49
CA ILE A 116 8.73 -21.79 -7.10
C ILE A 116 10.26 -21.88 -6.95
N ASP A 117 10.88 -22.88 -7.58
CA ASP A 117 12.34 -23.06 -7.58
C ASP A 117 13.05 -21.93 -8.34
N GLY A 118 12.49 -21.50 -9.48
CA GLY A 118 12.95 -20.32 -10.24
C GLY A 118 12.80 -18.97 -9.53
N MET A 119 11.97 -18.90 -8.48
CA MET A 119 11.92 -17.76 -7.55
C MET A 119 12.97 -17.86 -6.41
N GLY A 120 13.76 -18.93 -6.35
CA GLY A 120 14.74 -19.19 -5.29
C GLY A 120 14.16 -19.79 -4.00
N PHE A 121 12.85 -20.12 -3.95
CA PHE A 121 12.18 -20.54 -2.71
C PHE A 121 12.40 -22.02 -2.37
N LYS A 122 13.46 -22.32 -1.61
CA LYS A 122 13.80 -23.69 -1.18
C LYS A 122 13.02 -24.17 0.06
N ARG A 123 12.71 -23.29 1.03
CA ARG A 123 11.99 -23.60 2.30
C ARG A 123 10.69 -22.81 2.44
N MET A 124 9.65 -23.45 2.99
CA MET A 124 8.38 -22.82 3.32
C MET A 124 8.44 -22.03 4.62
N THR A 125 7.73 -20.91 4.70
CA THR A 125 7.40 -20.27 5.98
C THR A 125 6.38 -21.09 6.78
N GLU A 126 6.27 -20.85 8.07
CA GLU A 126 5.35 -21.57 8.97
C GLU A 126 3.88 -21.52 8.50
N ILE A 127 3.40 -20.36 8.02
CA ILE A 127 2.02 -20.24 7.54
C ILE A 127 1.80 -21.02 6.25
N GLN A 128 2.78 -21.07 5.34
CA GLN A 128 2.74 -21.86 4.11
C GLN A 128 2.68 -23.37 4.43
N ALA A 129 3.55 -23.84 5.31
CA ALA A 129 3.59 -25.24 5.74
C ALA A 129 2.28 -25.68 6.42
N LYS A 130 1.67 -24.80 7.23
CA LYS A 130 0.38 -25.06 7.89
C LYS A 130 -0.82 -24.96 6.94
N SER A 131 -0.85 -24.02 5.97
CA SER A 131 -2.02 -23.80 5.11
C SER A 131 -2.06 -24.65 3.84
N ILE A 132 -0.94 -24.77 3.11
CA ILE A 132 -0.93 -25.34 1.75
C ILE A 132 -1.52 -26.76 1.70
N PRO A 133 -1.18 -27.71 2.61
CA PRO A 133 -1.75 -29.06 2.57
C PRO A 133 -3.29 -29.05 2.67
N HIS A 134 -3.84 -28.29 3.62
CA HIS A 134 -5.28 -28.18 3.85
C HIS A 134 -6.01 -27.47 2.70
N LEU A 135 -5.37 -26.47 2.10
CA LEU A 135 -5.92 -25.76 0.94
C LEU A 135 -5.92 -26.65 -0.32
N LEU A 136 -4.93 -27.51 -0.50
CA LEU A 136 -4.89 -28.50 -1.60
C LEU A 136 -5.94 -29.62 -1.45
N GLU A 137 -6.41 -29.89 -0.23
CA GLU A 137 -7.57 -30.75 0.04
C GLU A 137 -8.92 -30.05 -0.26
N GLY A 138 -8.91 -28.78 -0.65
CA GLY A 138 -10.11 -27.99 -0.94
C GLY A 138 -10.84 -27.45 0.30
N LYS A 139 -10.21 -27.48 1.48
CA LYS A 139 -10.81 -26.93 2.72
C LYS A 139 -10.89 -25.40 2.67
N ASP A 140 -11.97 -24.87 3.23
CA ASP A 140 -12.09 -23.45 3.58
C ASP A 140 -11.14 -23.12 4.75
N VAL A 141 -10.46 -21.96 4.70
CA VAL A 141 -9.43 -21.57 5.69
C VAL A 141 -9.57 -20.11 6.11
N VAL A 142 -9.40 -19.85 7.40
CA VAL A 142 -9.15 -18.52 7.97
C VAL A 142 -7.74 -18.51 8.58
N ALA A 143 -6.86 -17.71 8.01
CA ALA A 143 -5.44 -17.64 8.36
C ALA A 143 -5.08 -16.28 9.00
N ALA A 144 -4.69 -16.30 10.26
CA ALA A 144 -4.09 -15.16 10.95
C ALA A 144 -2.56 -15.23 10.81
N ALA A 145 -1.97 -14.26 10.11
CA ALA A 145 -0.51 -14.14 10.05
C ALA A 145 -0.06 -12.70 9.73
N LYS A 146 1.01 -12.29 10.42
CA LYS A 146 1.67 -10.96 10.33
C LYS A 146 2.08 -10.65 8.88
N THR A 147 2.24 -9.37 8.52
CA THR A 147 2.78 -8.98 7.21
C THR A 147 4.21 -9.49 7.04
N GLY A 148 4.65 -9.73 5.80
CA GLY A 148 5.96 -10.35 5.52
C GLY A 148 6.08 -11.84 5.88
N SER A 149 5.01 -12.53 6.27
CA SER A 149 5.06 -13.96 6.64
C SER A 149 5.00 -14.95 5.46
N GLY A 150 5.02 -14.48 4.20
CA GLY A 150 4.92 -15.33 3.01
C GLY A 150 3.49 -15.79 2.64
N LYS A 151 2.45 -15.12 3.18
CA LYS A 151 1.02 -15.41 2.90
C LYS A 151 0.67 -15.58 1.42
N THR A 152 1.28 -14.78 0.54
CA THR A 152 0.96 -14.74 -0.90
C THR A 152 1.09 -16.11 -1.57
N LEU A 153 2.25 -16.78 -1.44
CA LEU A 153 2.41 -18.15 -1.94
C LEU A 153 1.52 -19.16 -1.22
N ALA A 154 1.24 -18.93 0.08
CA ALA A 154 0.42 -19.79 0.91
C ALA A 154 -1.03 -19.95 0.39
N PHE A 155 -1.55 -18.95 -0.35
CA PHE A 155 -2.84 -19.03 -1.06
C PHE A 155 -2.74 -19.15 -2.59
N LEU A 156 -1.72 -18.57 -3.23
CA LEU A 156 -1.59 -18.64 -4.69
C LEU A 156 -1.28 -20.06 -5.18
N ILE A 157 -0.39 -20.80 -4.51
CA ILE A 157 -0.02 -22.18 -4.90
C ILE A 157 -1.25 -23.12 -4.99
N PRO A 158 -2.09 -23.27 -3.95
CA PRO A 158 -3.27 -24.13 -4.04
C PRO A 158 -4.33 -23.61 -5.03
N ALA A 159 -4.47 -22.28 -5.20
CA ALA A 159 -5.42 -21.71 -6.14
C ALA A 159 -5.00 -21.91 -7.62
N VAL A 160 -3.71 -21.79 -7.93
CA VAL A 160 -3.13 -22.14 -9.25
C VAL A 160 -3.33 -23.62 -9.53
N GLU A 161 -2.99 -24.47 -8.55
CA GLU A 161 -3.10 -25.93 -8.67
C GLU A 161 -4.56 -26.39 -8.89
N LEU A 162 -5.53 -25.72 -8.26
CA LEU A 162 -6.96 -25.99 -8.46
C LEU A 162 -7.38 -25.72 -9.92
N LEU A 163 -6.96 -24.60 -10.52
CA LEU A 163 -7.28 -24.30 -11.93
C LEU A 163 -6.55 -25.23 -12.91
N TYR A 164 -5.31 -25.60 -12.58
CA TYR A 164 -4.53 -26.58 -13.34
C TYR A 164 -5.23 -27.95 -13.36
N LYS A 165 -5.59 -28.50 -12.19
CA LYS A 165 -6.31 -29.79 -12.06
C LYS A 165 -7.67 -29.78 -12.76
N LEU A 166 -8.38 -28.65 -12.72
CA LEU A 166 -9.67 -28.46 -13.42
C LEU A 166 -9.52 -28.16 -14.92
N LYS A 167 -8.29 -28.04 -15.44
CA LYS A 167 -7.97 -27.70 -16.84
C LYS A 167 -8.72 -26.46 -17.32
N PHE A 168 -8.74 -25.43 -16.47
CA PHE A 168 -9.51 -24.21 -16.69
C PHE A 168 -9.01 -23.47 -17.95
N MET A 169 -9.92 -23.06 -18.84
CA MET A 169 -9.60 -22.39 -20.11
C MET A 169 -10.19 -20.96 -20.12
N PRO A 170 -9.71 -20.02 -20.95
CA PRO A 170 -10.25 -18.66 -21.02
C PRO A 170 -11.78 -18.59 -21.19
N ARG A 171 -12.36 -19.50 -21.99
CA ARG A 171 -13.82 -19.65 -22.19
C ARG A 171 -14.63 -19.99 -20.93
N ASN A 172 -13.99 -20.45 -19.85
CA ASN A 172 -14.64 -20.69 -18.56
C ASN A 172 -14.82 -19.39 -17.75
N GLY A 173 -14.21 -18.28 -18.15
CA GLY A 173 -14.20 -17.02 -17.40
C GLY A 173 -13.20 -17.05 -16.25
N THR A 174 -13.58 -16.47 -15.10
CA THR A 174 -12.75 -16.42 -13.90
C THR A 174 -13.02 -17.61 -12.98
N GLY A 175 -11.96 -18.37 -12.68
CA GLY A 175 -11.95 -19.53 -11.81
C GLY A 175 -11.36 -19.23 -10.42
N ALA A 176 -10.38 -18.33 -10.34
CA ALA A 176 -9.81 -17.86 -9.08
C ALA A 176 -9.82 -16.32 -9.01
N LEU A 177 -10.16 -15.79 -7.85
CA LEU A 177 -10.31 -14.35 -7.62
C LEU A 177 -9.65 -13.96 -6.29
N VAL A 178 -8.71 -13.02 -6.34
CA VAL A 178 -8.12 -12.37 -5.15
C VAL A 178 -8.75 -10.99 -4.99
N ILE A 179 -9.30 -10.73 -3.81
CA ILE A 179 -9.69 -9.38 -3.35
C ILE A 179 -8.57 -8.87 -2.44
N ALA A 180 -8.00 -7.72 -2.77
CA ALA A 180 -6.99 -7.03 -1.97
C ALA A 180 -7.44 -5.59 -1.61
N PRO A 181 -7.08 -5.06 -0.42
CA PRO A 181 -7.54 -3.76 0.06
C PRO A 181 -7.05 -2.57 -0.78
N THR A 182 -5.82 -2.65 -1.31
CA THR A 182 -5.11 -1.52 -1.92
C THR A 182 -4.67 -1.84 -3.35
N ARG A 183 -4.36 -0.80 -4.13
CA ARG A 183 -3.84 -0.98 -5.49
C ARG A 183 -2.43 -1.58 -5.46
N GLU A 184 -1.67 -1.17 -4.46
CA GLU A 184 -0.28 -1.53 -4.21
C GLU A 184 -0.18 -3.04 -3.93
N LEU A 185 -0.99 -3.57 -2.99
CA LEU A 185 -1.01 -5.00 -2.69
C LEU A 185 -1.64 -5.82 -3.83
N ALA A 186 -2.65 -5.28 -4.53
CA ALA A 186 -3.18 -5.91 -5.74
C ALA A 186 -2.12 -6.04 -6.85
N MET A 187 -1.23 -5.05 -7.01
CA MET A 187 -0.11 -5.12 -7.95
C MET A 187 0.98 -6.11 -7.50
N GLN A 188 1.33 -6.13 -6.20
CA GLN A 188 2.32 -7.07 -5.67
C GLN A 188 1.87 -8.53 -5.82
N THR A 189 0.64 -8.85 -5.39
CA THR A 189 0.07 -10.20 -5.54
C THR A 189 -0.15 -10.59 -7.00
N PHE A 190 -0.34 -9.62 -7.90
CA PHE A 190 -0.38 -9.88 -9.35
C PHE A 190 1.00 -10.22 -9.92
N GLY A 191 2.08 -9.55 -9.48
CA GLY A 191 3.46 -9.87 -9.90
C GLY A 191 3.87 -11.29 -9.54
N VAL A 192 3.73 -11.66 -8.26
CA VAL A 192 4.01 -13.04 -7.77
C VAL A 192 3.16 -14.08 -8.50
N LEU A 193 1.92 -13.73 -8.88
CA LEU A 193 1.05 -14.60 -9.67
C LEU A 193 1.49 -14.74 -11.13
N GLN A 194 2.06 -13.69 -11.76
CA GLN A 194 2.63 -13.78 -13.10
C GLN A 194 3.85 -14.71 -13.13
N GLU A 195 4.73 -14.60 -12.14
CA GLU A 195 5.92 -15.44 -12.00
C GLU A 195 5.55 -16.91 -11.70
N LEU A 196 4.61 -17.16 -10.78
CA LEU A 196 4.15 -18.51 -10.41
C LEU A 196 3.44 -19.24 -11.57
N LEU A 197 2.90 -18.49 -12.55
CA LEU A 197 2.29 -19.01 -13.77
C LEU A 197 3.22 -18.90 -14.99
N SER A 198 4.51 -18.61 -14.81
CA SER A 198 5.49 -18.69 -15.89
C SER A 198 5.50 -20.12 -16.50
N GLY A 199 5.33 -20.21 -17.82
CA GLY A 199 5.15 -21.48 -18.52
C GLY A 199 3.76 -22.15 -18.38
N GLN A 200 2.81 -21.57 -17.64
CA GLN A 200 1.44 -22.10 -17.52
C GLN A 200 0.44 -21.35 -18.42
N ASN A 201 -0.46 -22.10 -19.05
CA ASN A 201 -1.37 -21.57 -20.08
C ASN A 201 -2.70 -21.06 -19.47
N GLN A 202 -2.61 -20.07 -18.57
CA GLN A 202 -3.73 -19.43 -17.86
C GLN A 202 -3.82 -17.93 -18.18
N THR A 203 -5.01 -17.37 -18.37
CA THR A 203 -5.16 -15.92 -18.59
C THR A 203 -5.23 -15.13 -17.28
N LEU A 204 -4.44 -14.07 -17.20
CA LEU A 204 -4.31 -13.18 -16.04
C LEU A 204 -4.97 -11.82 -16.25
N GLY A 205 -5.52 -11.26 -15.17
CA GLY A 205 -6.06 -9.90 -15.16
C GLY A 205 -5.96 -9.23 -13.80
N LEU A 206 -5.85 -7.90 -13.85
CA LEU A 206 -5.77 -7.00 -12.71
C LEU A 206 -6.76 -5.85 -12.96
N ILE A 207 -7.70 -5.62 -12.03
CA ILE A 207 -8.71 -4.54 -12.14
C ILE A 207 -8.72 -3.66 -10.89
N MET A 208 -8.55 -2.35 -11.08
CA MET A 208 -8.30 -1.41 -9.98
C MET A 208 -8.96 -0.04 -10.17
N GLY A 209 -9.09 0.71 -9.08
CA GLY A 209 -9.44 2.13 -9.17
C GLY A 209 -8.37 2.93 -9.93
N GLY A 210 -8.79 3.83 -10.82
CA GLY A 210 -7.89 4.76 -11.53
C GLY A 210 -7.29 4.27 -12.86
N THR A 211 -7.61 3.06 -13.31
CA THR A 211 -7.24 2.54 -14.63
C THR A 211 -8.42 2.57 -15.63
N ASN A 212 -8.17 2.33 -16.92
CA ASN A 212 -9.18 2.46 -17.99
C ASN A 212 -10.20 1.31 -17.96
N ARG A 213 -11.47 1.65 -17.70
CA ARG A 213 -12.56 0.69 -17.53
C ARG A 213 -12.92 -0.07 -18.82
N GLN A 214 -12.82 0.57 -19.97
CA GLN A 214 -13.15 -0.01 -21.26
C GLN A 214 -12.12 -1.07 -21.68
N SER A 215 -10.83 -0.85 -21.39
CA SER A 215 -9.80 -1.86 -21.66
C SER A 215 -9.89 -3.06 -20.70
N GLU A 216 -10.27 -2.83 -19.44
CA GLU A 216 -10.54 -3.90 -18.47
C GLU A 216 -11.78 -4.73 -18.86
N ALA A 217 -12.90 -4.08 -19.21
CA ALA A 217 -14.09 -4.78 -19.70
C ALA A 217 -13.78 -5.63 -20.95
N SER A 218 -12.98 -5.10 -21.88
CA SER A 218 -12.52 -5.85 -23.07
C SER A 218 -11.58 -7.02 -22.73
N LYS A 219 -10.81 -6.95 -21.63
CA LYS A 219 -10.02 -8.10 -21.14
C LYS A 219 -10.91 -9.15 -20.49
N LEU A 220 -11.82 -8.75 -19.60
CA LEU A 220 -12.75 -9.66 -18.92
C LEU A 220 -13.64 -10.40 -19.93
N ALA A 221 -14.11 -9.73 -20.98
CA ALA A 221 -14.91 -10.31 -22.07
C ALA A 221 -14.15 -11.37 -22.90
N LYS A 222 -12.81 -11.31 -22.96
CA LYS A 222 -11.97 -12.35 -23.60
C LYS A 222 -11.76 -13.59 -22.72
N GLY A 223 -12.12 -13.51 -21.43
CA GLY A 223 -11.92 -14.57 -20.46
C GLY A 223 -10.60 -14.44 -19.71
N VAL A 224 -10.68 -14.06 -18.43
CA VAL A 224 -9.56 -13.99 -17.48
C VAL A 224 -9.73 -15.09 -16.44
N ASN A 225 -8.83 -16.07 -16.40
CA ASN A 225 -8.94 -17.23 -15.52
C ASN A 225 -8.58 -16.94 -14.06
N PHE A 226 -7.53 -16.15 -13.84
CA PHE A 226 -7.12 -15.69 -12.51
C PHE A 226 -7.19 -14.16 -12.48
N LEU A 227 -7.96 -13.62 -11.53
CA LEU A 227 -8.24 -12.18 -11.42
C LEU A 227 -7.79 -11.65 -10.05
N VAL A 228 -6.99 -10.59 -10.04
CA VAL A 228 -6.66 -9.82 -8.82
C VAL A 228 -7.38 -8.47 -8.88
N ALA A 229 -8.02 -8.05 -7.78
CA ALA A 229 -8.91 -6.90 -7.82
C ALA A 229 -9.04 -6.14 -6.49
N THR A 230 -9.27 -4.82 -6.58
CA THR A 230 -9.72 -3.99 -5.44
C THR A 230 -11.26 -3.96 -5.35
N PRO A 231 -11.89 -4.00 -4.15
CA PRO A 231 -13.34 -4.15 -3.97
C PRO A 231 -14.23 -3.27 -4.87
N GLY A 232 -14.11 -1.94 -4.79
CA GLY A 232 -15.01 -1.04 -5.52
C GLY A 232 -14.99 -1.21 -7.04
N ARG A 233 -13.83 -1.52 -7.63
CA ARG A 233 -13.71 -1.77 -9.08
C ARG A 233 -14.23 -3.15 -9.49
N LEU A 234 -14.00 -4.16 -8.65
CA LEU A 234 -14.59 -5.49 -8.83
C LEU A 234 -16.12 -5.42 -8.82
N LEU A 235 -16.69 -4.67 -7.88
CA LEU A 235 -18.14 -4.50 -7.76
C LEU A 235 -18.75 -3.83 -9.01
N ASP A 236 -18.13 -2.77 -9.52
CA ASP A 236 -18.55 -2.13 -10.77
C ASP A 236 -18.52 -3.13 -11.96
N HIS A 237 -17.46 -3.91 -12.11
CA HIS A 237 -17.43 -4.91 -13.18
C HIS A 237 -18.45 -6.05 -12.99
N LEU A 238 -18.70 -6.50 -11.76
CA LEU A 238 -19.73 -7.51 -11.45
C LEU A 238 -21.17 -7.03 -11.74
N GLN A 239 -21.45 -5.73 -11.56
CA GLN A 239 -22.77 -5.12 -11.79
C GLN A 239 -22.97 -4.67 -13.24
N ASN A 240 -21.91 -4.09 -13.84
CA ASN A 240 -22.01 -3.26 -15.05
C ASN A 240 -21.07 -3.75 -16.19
N THR A 241 -20.73 -5.04 -16.24
CA THR A 241 -20.07 -5.69 -17.38
C THR A 241 -20.77 -7.02 -17.71
N SER A 242 -21.68 -7.00 -18.68
CA SER A 242 -22.51 -8.13 -19.10
C SER A 242 -21.69 -9.37 -19.53
N GLU A 243 -20.51 -9.13 -20.10
CA GLU A 243 -19.60 -10.10 -20.68
C GLU A 243 -18.66 -10.73 -19.64
N PHE A 244 -18.69 -10.29 -18.38
CA PHE A 244 -17.82 -10.80 -17.33
C PHE A 244 -18.32 -12.16 -16.81
N VAL A 245 -17.65 -13.24 -17.21
CA VAL A 245 -18.01 -14.61 -16.80
C VAL A 245 -17.35 -14.96 -15.45
N TYR A 246 -18.08 -14.75 -14.36
CA TYR A 246 -17.65 -15.11 -12.99
C TYR A 246 -18.46 -16.27 -12.37
N LYS A 247 -19.44 -16.84 -13.10
CA LYS A 247 -20.35 -17.88 -12.59
C LYS A 247 -19.66 -19.23 -12.30
N ASN A 248 -18.47 -19.44 -12.88
CA ASN A 248 -17.66 -20.64 -12.74
C ASN A 248 -16.54 -20.50 -11.69
N LEU A 249 -16.58 -19.48 -10.82
CA LEU A 249 -15.56 -19.26 -9.80
C LEU A 249 -15.45 -20.45 -8.85
N GLN A 250 -14.24 -21.02 -8.76
CA GLN A 250 -13.88 -22.17 -7.93
C GLN A 250 -13.22 -21.74 -6.61
N CYS A 251 -12.46 -20.66 -6.62
CA CYS A 251 -11.74 -20.14 -5.46
C CYS A 251 -11.93 -18.63 -5.28
N LEU A 252 -12.19 -18.20 -4.05
CA LEU A 252 -12.15 -16.80 -3.63
C LEU A 252 -11.09 -16.64 -2.52
N ILE A 253 -10.14 -15.73 -2.74
CA ILE A 253 -9.18 -15.29 -1.73
C ILE A 253 -9.57 -13.87 -1.30
N ILE A 254 -9.64 -13.64 0.01
CA ILE A 254 -9.73 -12.31 0.61
C ILE A 254 -8.42 -12.11 1.37
N ASP A 255 -7.55 -11.25 0.85
CA ASP A 255 -6.26 -10.93 1.47
C ASP A 255 -6.34 -9.61 2.26
N GLU A 256 -5.59 -9.53 3.35
CA GLU A 256 -5.68 -8.47 4.38
C GLU A 256 -7.12 -8.05 4.71
N ALA A 257 -7.92 -9.03 5.13
CA ALA A 257 -9.36 -8.88 5.38
C ALA A 257 -9.70 -7.83 6.47
N ASP A 258 -8.85 -7.67 7.46
CA ASP A 258 -8.89 -6.58 8.43
C ASP A 258 -8.67 -5.22 7.75
N ARG A 259 -7.66 -5.10 6.89
CA ARG A 259 -7.36 -3.85 6.18
C ARG A 259 -8.46 -3.42 5.20
N ILE A 260 -9.16 -4.39 4.59
CA ILE A 260 -10.37 -4.15 3.79
C ILE A 260 -11.46 -3.45 4.62
N LEU A 261 -11.63 -3.86 5.87
CA LEU A 261 -12.63 -3.32 6.80
C LEU A 261 -12.21 -1.96 7.37
N ASP A 262 -10.92 -1.75 7.66
CA ASP A 262 -10.36 -0.45 8.08
C ASP A 262 -10.59 0.66 7.05
N ILE A 263 -10.41 0.33 5.76
CA ILE A 263 -10.57 1.29 4.65
C ILE A 263 -12.06 1.55 4.35
N GLY A 264 -12.97 0.76 4.94
CA GLY A 264 -14.42 0.94 4.82
C GLY A 264 -15.09 0.18 3.67
N PHE A 265 -14.37 -0.71 2.96
CA PHE A 265 -14.93 -1.50 1.84
C PHE A 265 -15.84 -2.67 2.29
N GLU A 266 -16.38 -2.61 3.51
CA GLU A 266 -17.17 -3.66 4.13
C GLU A 266 -18.45 -3.96 3.36
N GLU A 267 -19.19 -2.92 2.91
CA GLU A 267 -20.43 -3.10 2.15
C GLU A 267 -20.17 -3.49 0.69
N GLU A 268 -19.09 -3.01 0.06
CA GLU A 268 -18.67 -3.49 -1.26
C GLU A 268 -18.37 -4.98 -1.23
N VAL A 269 -17.60 -5.46 -0.25
CA VAL A 269 -17.28 -6.89 -0.13
C VAL A 269 -18.52 -7.72 0.21
N LYS A 270 -19.42 -7.24 1.09
CA LYS A 270 -20.74 -7.90 1.30
C LYS A 270 -21.57 -7.96 0.01
N GLN A 271 -21.54 -6.95 -0.85
CA GLN A 271 -22.23 -6.97 -2.14
C GLN A 271 -21.57 -7.94 -3.14
N ILE A 272 -20.24 -7.95 -3.23
CA ILE A 272 -19.47 -8.91 -4.04
C ILE A 272 -19.80 -10.35 -3.62
N LEU A 273 -19.79 -10.65 -2.32
CA LEU A 273 -20.11 -11.96 -1.76
C LEU A 273 -21.57 -12.41 -2.02
N ARG A 274 -22.50 -11.47 -2.18
CA ARG A 274 -23.91 -11.75 -2.58
C ARG A 274 -24.02 -12.09 -4.07
N ILE A 275 -23.16 -11.55 -4.93
CA ILE A 275 -23.17 -11.74 -6.40
C ILE A 275 -22.39 -13.00 -6.81
N LEU A 276 -21.24 -13.28 -6.18
CA LEU A 276 -20.37 -14.40 -6.52
C LEU A 276 -21.02 -15.78 -6.23
N PRO A 277 -20.73 -16.83 -7.02
CA PRO A 277 -21.34 -18.13 -6.85
C PRO A 277 -21.02 -18.74 -5.47
N LYS A 278 -22.05 -19.29 -4.82
CA LYS A 278 -22.01 -19.77 -3.43
C LYS A 278 -21.50 -21.22 -3.27
N ARG A 279 -20.82 -21.77 -4.27
CA ARG A 279 -20.13 -23.08 -4.26
C ARG A 279 -18.75 -22.86 -4.84
N ARG A 280 -17.78 -22.64 -3.94
CA ARG A 280 -16.38 -22.29 -4.18
C ARG A 280 -15.63 -22.61 -2.89
N GLN A 281 -14.32 -22.87 -2.96
CA GLN A 281 -13.44 -22.74 -1.82
C GLN A 281 -13.28 -21.24 -1.48
N THR A 282 -13.25 -20.89 -0.20
CA THR A 282 -12.97 -19.52 0.25
C THR A 282 -11.83 -19.51 1.24
N MET A 283 -10.82 -18.68 0.96
CA MET A 283 -9.62 -18.49 1.76
C MET A 283 -9.62 -17.04 2.28
N LEU A 284 -9.49 -16.84 3.58
CA LEU A 284 -9.42 -15.50 4.19
C LEU A 284 -8.11 -15.36 4.98
N PHE A 285 -7.31 -14.36 4.61
CA PHE A 285 -6.04 -14.04 5.24
C PHE A 285 -6.13 -12.66 5.90
N SER A 286 -5.63 -12.55 7.13
CA SER A 286 -5.67 -11.33 7.94
C SER A 286 -4.41 -11.20 8.79
N ALA A 287 -4.05 -9.98 9.22
CA ALA A 287 -3.04 -9.82 10.27
C ALA A 287 -3.65 -9.98 11.68
N THR A 288 -4.93 -9.61 11.83
CA THR A 288 -5.69 -9.61 13.09
C THR A 288 -7.07 -10.27 12.91
N LEU A 289 -7.59 -10.87 13.99
CA LEU A 289 -8.98 -11.36 14.03
C LEU A 289 -9.81 -10.43 14.92
N THR A 290 -10.62 -9.56 14.30
CA THR A 290 -11.55 -8.66 14.97
C THR A 290 -12.98 -9.18 14.85
N LYS A 291 -13.93 -8.65 15.64
CA LYS A 291 -15.36 -8.96 15.47
C LYS A 291 -15.88 -8.65 14.07
N LYS A 292 -15.43 -7.55 13.44
CA LYS A 292 -15.76 -7.23 12.04
C LYS A 292 -15.21 -8.31 11.09
N THR A 293 -13.98 -8.78 11.33
CA THR A 293 -13.35 -9.86 10.56
C THR A 293 -14.12 -11.18 10.73
N GLU A 294 -14.57 -11.52 11.94
CA GLU A 294 -15.43 -12.68 12.20
C GLU A 294 -16.80 -12.57 11.51
N ASP A 295 -17.41 -11.39 11.47
CA ASP A 295 -18.69 -11.17 10.78
C ASP A 295 -18.54 -11.21 9.26
N LEU A 296 -17.40 -10.74 8.72
CA LEU A 296 -17.03 -10.96 7.32
C LEU A 296 -16.81 -12.46 7.02
N VAL A 297 -16.15 -13.21 7.91
CA VAL A 297 -16.01 -14.68 7.83
C VAL A 297 -17.38 -15.35 7.74
N LYS A 298 -18.32 -15.01 8.62
CA LYS A 298 -19.70 -15.56 8.63
C LYS A 298 -20.51 -15.26 7.36
N VAL A 299 -20.14 -14.23 6.59
CA VAL A 299 -20.79 -13.87 5.31
C VAL A 299 -20.06 -14.46 4.09
N ALA A 300 -18.73 -14.60 4.17
CA ALA A 300 -17.90 -15.12 3.09
C ALA A 300 -17.93 -16.64 2.97
N LEU A 301 -18.04 -17.32 4.13
CA LEU A 301 -17.95 -18.77 4.30
C LEU A 301 -19.31 -19.38 4.62
N LYS A 302 -19.37 -20.72 4.61
CA LYS A 302 -20.60 -21.52 4.85
C LYS A 302 -20.30 -22.74 5.71
N SER A 303 -19.21 -23.41 5.36
CA SER A 303 -18.55 -24.44 6.15
C SER A 303 -17.97 -23.81 7.41
N GLU A 304 -17.78 -24.61 8.45
CA GLU A 304 -16.84 -24.27 9.52
C GLU A 304 -15.41 -24.29 8.91
N PRO A 305 -14.68 -23.16 8.90
CA PRO A 305 -13.37 -23.09 8.27
C PRO A 305 -12.29 -23.65 9.20
N LEU A 306 -11.19 -24.14 8.62
CA LEU A 306 -9.99 -24.41 9.40
C LEU A 306 -9.32 -23.08 9.77
N TYR A 307 -9.20 -22.82 11.07
CA TYR A 307 -8.45 -21.68 11.59
C TYR A 307 -6.96 -22.03 11.72
N ILE A 308 -6.08 -21.13 11.25
CA ILE A 308 -4.63 -21.31 11.27
C ILE A 308 -3.96 -20.05 11.84
N GLY A 309 -3.00 -20.21 12.74
CA GLY A 309 -2.21 -19.10 13.31
C GLY A 309 -2.89 -18.33 14.45
N LEU A 310 -3.87 -18.94 15.14
CA LEU A 310 -4.53 -18.31 16.30
C LEU A 310 -3.78 -18.47 17.64
N ASP A 311 -2.73 -19.29 17.69
CA ASP A 311 -1.96 -19.59 18.90
C ASP A 311 -0.87 -18.54 19.19
N GLU A 312 -1.24 -17.26 19.22
CA GLU A 312 -0.46 -16.21 19.89
C GLU A 312 -1.42 -15.16 20.49
N HIS A 313 -1.11 -14.68 21.69
CA HIS A 313 -2.11 -14.09 22.61
C HIS A 313 -2.95 -12.93 22.07
N LYS A 314 -4.25 -12.96 22.42
CA LYS A 314 -5.21 -11.86 22.23
C LYS A 314 -4.70 -10.56 22.87
N GLU A 315 -4.51 -9.51 22.07
CA GLU A 315 -4.59 -8.12 22.52
C GLU A 315 -5.07 -7.23 21.37
N GLN A 316 -6.20 -6.54 21.56
CA GLN A 316 -6.81 -5.69 20.53
C GLN A 316 -6.27 -4.25 20.65
N ALA A 317 -5.40 -3.86 19.73
CA ALA A 317 -4.91 -2.49 19.61
C ALA A 317 -5.83 -1.64 18.72
N THR A 318 -6.94 -1.15 19.27
CA THR A 318 -7.80 -0.16 18.60
C THR A 318 -7.40 1.26 18.99
N VAL A 319 -6.94 2.05 18.02
CA VAL A 319 -6.99 3.53 18.09
C VAL A 319 -7.40 4.04 16.70
N ASP A 320 -8.61 4.57 16.58
CA ASP A 320 -9.11 5.17 15.35
C ASP A 320 -8.57 6.60 15.19
N GLY A 321 -8.22 6.97 13.94
CA GLY A 321 -8.07 8.37 13.53
C GLY A 321 -6.68 9.01 13.65
N LEU A 322 -5.78 8.73 12.70
CA LEU A 322 -4.54 9.49 12.53
C LEU A 322 -4.18 9.69 11.03
N GLU A 323 -4.77 10.72 10.40
CA GLU A 323 -4.50 11.08 9.01
C GLU A 323 -3.14 11.78 8.81
N GLN A 324 -2.04 11.02 8.78
CA GLN A 324 -0.74 11.50 8.28
C GLN A 324 -0.52 11.08 6.80
N GLY A 325 -1.42 11.54 5.92
CA GLY A 325 -1.50 11.15 4.50
C GLY A 325 -1.10 12.21 3.47
N LYS A 326 -0.38 13.29 3.84
CA LYS A 326 -0.13 14.43 2.93
C LYS A 326 0.77 14.14 1.72
N GLN A 327 1.44 12.98 1.66
CA GLN A 327 2.07 12.49 0.43
C GLN A 327 1.18 11.45 -0.26
N LYS A 328 0.92 11.65 -1.57
CA LYS A 328 0.26 10.64 -2.42
C LYS A 328 1.00 9.30 -2.31
N GLN A 329 0.27 8.19 -2.18
CA GLN A 329 0.83 6.86 -1.91
C GLN A 329 2.00 6.48 -2.82
N ALA A 330 1.88 6.74 -4.13
CA ALA A 330 2.97 6.54 -5.09
C ALA A 330 4.30 7.21 -4.69
N LYS A 331 4.28 8.45 -4.14
CA LYS A 331 5.50 9.12 -3.68
C LYS A 331 6.09 8.49 -2.42
N ARG A 332 5.25 7.95 -1.53
CA ARG A 332 5.73 7.17 -0.37
C ARG A 332 6.47 5.91 -0.86
N THR A 333 5.89 5.19 -1.80
CA THR A 333 6.49 4.02 -2.45
C THR A 333 7.81 4.38 -3.15
N THR A 334 7.85 5.46 -3.95
CA THR A 334 9.08 5.93 -4.60
C THR A 334 10.16 6.31 -3.58
N THR A 335 9.83 7.07 -2.54
CA THR A 335 10.80 7.49 -1.52
C THR A 335 11.34 6.29 -0.73
N PHE A 336 10.49 5.29 -0.45
CA PHE A 336 10.90 4.05 0.19
C PHE A 336 11.88 3.24 -0.67
N PHE A 337 11.57 3.00 -1.95
CA PHE A 337 12.51 2.31 -2.86
C PHE A 337 13.78 3.12 -3.11
N GLN A 338 13.70 4.45 -3.19
CA GLN A 338 14.89 5.32 -3.28
C GLN A 338 15.78 5.20 -2.04
N PHE A 339 15.21 4.98 -0.86
CA PHE A 339 16.00 4.71 0.36
C PHE A 339 16.59 3.29 0.35
N CYS A 340 15.82 2.28 -0.08
CA CYS A 340 16.30 0.89 -0.11
C CYS A 340 17.41 0.66 -1.15
N ASN A 341 17.42 1.43 -2.23
CA ASN A 341 18.39 1.35 -3.31
C ASN A 341 19.55 2.35 -3.16
N ALA A 342 19.67 3.04 -2.02
CA ALA A 342 20.74 4.02 -1.78
C ALA A 342 21.78 3.45 -0.80
N GLU A 343 23.05 3.51 -1.18
CA GLU A 343 24.19 3.10 -0.33
C GLU A 343 24.28 3.89 0.98
N SER A 344 23.75 5.12 1.02
CA SER A 344 23.61 5.91 2.24
C SER A 344 22.44 6.91 2.14
N GLY A 345 21.79 7.19 3.26
CA GLY A 345 20.66 8.12 3.33
C GLY A 345 20.05 8.21 4.72
N ILE A 346 19.02 9.06 4.88
CA ILE A 346 18.25 9.20 6.12
C ILE A 346 16.76 9.16 5.77
N LEU A 347 16.04 8.17 6.30
CA LEU A 347 14.59 8.07 6.18
C LEU A 347 13.90 8.65 7.43
N LEU A 348 13.27 9.82 7.27
CA LEU A 348 12.43 10.41 8.32
C LEU A 348 11.00 9.87 8.23
N CYS A 349 10.50 9.26 9.30
CA CYS A 349 9.19 8.64 9.33
C CYS A 349 8.56 8.59 10.74
N THR A 350 7.22 8.52 10.78
CA THR A 350 6.43 8.24 12.00
C THR A 350 6.03 6.76 12.04
N ASP A 351 5.37 6.29 13.11
CA ASP A 351 5.07 4.87 13.36
C ASP A 351 4.25 4.15 12.27
N VAL A 352 3.65 4.89 11.34
CA VAL A 352 3.06 4.39 10.09
C VAL A 352 4.09 3.67 9.19
N ALA A 353 5.39 3.92 9.38
CA ALA A 353 6.49 3.21 8.72
C ALA A 353 7.14 2.12 9.60
N ALA A 354 7.12 2.27 10.92
CA ALA A 354 7.65 1.29 11.87
C ALA A 354 6.92 -0.07 11.78
N ARG A 355 5.67 -0.06 11.29
CA ARG A 355 4.85 -1.25 11.01
C ARG A 355 4.77 -1.52 9.51
N GLY A 356 5.03 -2.77 9.10
CA GLY A 356 4.71 -3.29 7.77
C GLY A 356 5.63 -2.93 6.60
N LEU A 357 6.52 -1.94 6.71
CA LEU A 357 7.63 -1.77 5.76
C LEU A 357 8.79 -2.70 6.13
N ASP A 358 9.48 -3.26 5.13
CA ASP A 358 10.69 -4.05 5.34
C ASP A 358 11.91 -3.23 4.90
N ILE A 359 12.32 -2.33 5.79
CA ILE A 359 13.53 -1.52 5.63
C ILE A 359 14.75 -2.48 5.62
N PRO A 360 15.74 -2.32 4.72
CA PRO A 360 17.00 -3.09 4.79
C PRO A 360 17.73 -2.85 6.12
N GLU A 361 18.79 -3.61 6.38
CA GLU A 361 19.62 -3.39 7.57
C GLU A 361 20.23 -1.98 7.54
N VAL A 362 19.90 -1.16 8.53
CA VAL A 362 20.39 0.21 8.69
C VAL A 362 21.30 0.30 9.91
N ASP A 363 22.38 1.07 9.84
CA ASP A 363 23.34 1.20 10.96
C ASP A 363 22.72 1.82 12.23
N TRP A 364 21.79 2.77 12.05
CA TRP A 364 21.26 3.62 13.11
C TRP A 364 19.74 3.75 13.07
N ILE A 365 19.10 3.47 14.21
CA ILE A 365 17.71 3.86 14.50
C ILE A 365 17.72 4.99 15.53
N VAL A 366 17.39 6.19 15.08
CA VAL A 366 17.27 7.38 15.95
C VAL A 366 15.80 7.67 16.23
N GLN A 367 15.38 7.46 17.47
CA GLN A 367 14.05 7.80 17.97
C GLN A 367 14.12 9.19 18.63
N TYR A 368 13.57 10.19 17.94
CA TYR A 368 13.51 11.57 18.44
C TYR A 368 12.50 11.72 19.58
N ASP A 369 11.33 11.07 19.47
CA ASP A 369 10.33 10.93 20.53
C ASP A 369 10.19 9.43 20.92
N PRO A 370 9.96 9.11 22.20
CA PRO A 370 9.63 7.75 22.63
C PRO A 370 8.30 7.26 22.02
N PRO A 371 8.10 5.94 21.90
CA PRO A 371 6.80 5.38 21.55
C PRO A 371 5.86 5.28 22.77
N ASP A 372 4.57 5.23 22.49
CA ASP A 372 3.51 4.97 23.47
C ASP A 372 3.65 3.59 24.13
N ASP A 373 3.97 2.56 23.33
CA ASP A 373 4.11 1.18 23.79
C ASP A 373 5.60 0.74 23.83
N PRO A 374 6.09 0.22 24.97
CA PRO A 374 7.39 -0.47 25.04
C PRO A 374 7.59 -1.58 23.99
N LYS A 375 6.53 -2.21 23.48
CA LYS A 375 6.59 -3.15 22.35
C LYS A 375 6.92 -2.45 21.03
N GLU A 376 6.40 -1.25 20.79
CA GLU A 376 6.74 -0.44 19.61
C GLU A 376 8.21 -0.05 19.61
N TYR A 377 8.81 0.25 20.76
CA TYR A 377 10.26 0.46 20.85
C TYR A 377 11.03 -0.74 20.28
N ILE A 378 10.66 -1.97 20.66
CA ILE A 378 11.27 -3.20 20.15
C ILE A 378 11.06 -3.34 18.63
N HIS A 379 9.86 -3.02 18.12
CA HIS A 379 9.58 -3.04 16.68
C HIS A 379 10.29 -1.94 15.87
N ARG A 380 10.57 -0.78 16.48
CA ARG A 380 11.37 0.31 15.91
C ARG A 380 12.86 -0.08 15.83
N VAL A 381 13.43 -0.65 16.90
CA VAL A 381 14.85 -1.04 16.91
C VAL A 381 15.15 -2.35 16.16
N GLY A 382 14.18 -3.26 16.01
CA GLY A 382 14.29 -4.49 15.18
C GLY A 382 14.41 -4.27 13.66
N ARG A 383 14.82 -3.07 13.26
CA ARG A 383 15.15 -2.63 11.89
C ARG A 383 16.66 -2.53 11.68
N THR A 384 17.45 -2.49 12.75
CA THR A 384 18.90 -2.62 12.78
C THR A 384 19.30 -3.93 13.46
N ALA A 385 20.57 -4.35 13.35
CA ALA A 385 21.12 -5.59 13.92
C ALA A 385 20.26 -6.85 13.62
N ARG A 386 20.07 -7.14 12.33
CA ARG A 386 19.21 -8.23 11.86
C ARG A 386 20.05 -9.48 11.55
N GLY A 387 19.51 -10.66 11.89
CA GLY A 387 20.20 -11.95 11.65
C GLY A 387 21.30 -12.28 12.67
N GLU A 388 21.91 -13.46 12.51
CA GLU A 388 22.94 -13.94 13.42
C GLU A 388 24.28 -13.27 13.13
N GLY A 389 24.74 -12.41 14.04
CA GLY A 389 25.97 -11.61 13.88
C GLY A 389 25.76 -10.18 13.35
N GLY A 390 24.51 -9.80 13.01
CA GLY A 390 24.15 -8.44 12.60
C GLY A 390 24.54 -7.39 13.64
N ARG A 391 24.82 -6.16 13.19
CA ARG A 391 25.28 -5.04 14.04
C ARG A 391 24.40 -3.83 13.84
N GLY A 392 24.30 -3.00 14.87
CA GLY A 392 23.35 -1.91 14.86
C GLY A 392 23.37 -1.05 16.10
N HIS A 393 22.90 0.19 15.92
CA HIS A 393 22.82 1.19 16.97
C HIS A 393 21.40 1.75 17.07
N ALA A 394 20.89 1.84 18.31
CA ALA A 394 19.61 2.46 18.60
C ALA A 394 19.81 3.62 19.59
N LEU A 395 19.46 4.83 19.18
CA LEU A 395 19.45 6.02 20.03
C LEU A 395 18.00 6.38 20.34
N LEU A 396 17.70 6.58 21.62
CA LEU A 396 16.43 7.12 22.09
C LEU A 396 16.70 8.43 22.81
N ILE A 397 16.10 9.51 22.30
CA ILE A 397 16.09 10.82 22.96
C ILE A 397 14.90 10.84 23.92
N LEU A 398 15.09 11.41 25.11
CA LEU A 398 14.05 11.62 26.14
C LEU A 398 14.23 12.99 26.78
N ARG A 399 13.12 13.63 27.15
CA ARG A 399 13.13 14.75 28.09
C ARG A 399 13.35 14.29 29.54
N PRO A 400 13.78 15.16 30.46
CA PRO A 400 13.95 14.80 31.88
C PRO A 400 12.69 14.22 32.54
N GLU A 401 11.51 14.67 32.09
CA GLU A 401 10.21 14.20 32.57
C GLU A 401 9.87 12.78 32.10
N GLU A 402 10.41 12.38 30.94
CA GLU A 402 10.09 11.13 30.24
C GLU A 402 10.93 9.94 30.71
N VAL A 403 11.94 10.17 31.57
CA VAL A 403 12.85 9.15 32.14
C VAL A 403 12.08 8.00 32.83
N GLY A 404 10.83 8.22 33.24
CA GLY A 404 9.92 7.18 33.71
C GLY A 404 9.72 6.02 32.69
N PHE A 405 9.80 6.30 31.38
CA PHE A 405 9.64 5.31 30.31
C PHE A 405 10.70 4.20 30.36
N LEU A 406 11.93 4.53 30.77
CA LEU A 406 13.04 3.58 30.90
C LEU A 406 12.74 2.43 31.87
N ARG A 407 11.77 2.58 32.77
CA ARG A 407 11.31 1.51 33.66
C ARG A 407 10.68 0.36 32.87
N TYR A 408 9.88 0.66 31.84
CA TYR A 408 9.26 -0.36 31.01
C TYR A 408 10.28 -1.07 30.11
N LEU A 409 11.25 -0.33 29.55
CA LEU A 409 12.34 -0.92 28.76
C LEU A 409 13.18 -1.89 29.61
N LYS A 410 13.44 -1.55 30.88
CA LYS A 410 14.09 -2.46 31.85
C LYS A 410 13.24 -3.70 32.16
N VAL A 411 11.91 -3.58 32.29
CA VAL A 411 11.00 -4.73 32.44
C VAL A 411 11.00 -5.61 31.18
N ALA A 412 11.06 -5.00 30.00
CA ALA A 412 11.22 -5.68 28.71
C ALA A 412 12.65 -6.25 28.46
N LYS A 413 13.54 -6.17 29.46
CA LYS A 413 14.93 -6.65 29.44
C LYS A 413 15.81 -6.00 28.36
N VAL A 414 15.46 -4.80 27.90
CA VAL A 414 16.30 -4.02 26.98
C VAL A 414 17.53 -3.53 27.74
N PRO A 415 18.76 -3.86 27.31
CA PRO A 415 19.97 -3.24 27.85
C PRO A 415 20.04 -1.78 27.40
N LEU A 416 20.33 -0.88 28.34
CA LEU A 416 20.36 0.56 28.09
C LEU A 416 21.67 1.15 28.63
N GLN A 417 22.32 1.97 27.82
CA GLN A 417 23.49 2.76 28.18
C GLN A 417 23.15 4.24 28.01
N GLU A 418 23.48 5.05 29.02
CA GLU A 418 23.33 6.51 28.97
C GLU A 418 24.48 7.13 28.17
N PHE A 419 24.19 8.16 27.38
CA PHE A 419 25.13 8.75 26.44
C PHE A 419 25.12 10.29 26.56
N GLU A 420 26.20 10.86 27.10
CA GLU A 420 26.35 12.31 27.24
C GLU A 420 26.78 12.97 25.91
N PHE A 421 26.02 13.97 25.45
CA PHE A 421 26.38 14.69 24.22
C PHE A 421 27.20 15.96 24.50
N SER A 422 28.36 16.06 23.86
CA SER A 422 29.23 17.25 23.92
C SER A 422 28.67 18.40 23.08
N TRP A 423 27.80 19.24 23.65
CA TRP A 423 27.18 20.42 23.03
C TRP A 423 28.17 21.36 22.31
N ALA A 424 29.42 21.44 22.77
CA ALA A 424 30.49 22.22 22.13
C ALA A 424 30.81 21.79 20.67
N LYS A 425 30.31 20.64 20.21
CA LYS A 425 30.46 20.15 18.82
C LYS A 425 29.24 20.46 17.92
N ILE A 426 28.15 21.02 18.47
CA ILE A 426 26.92 21.31 17.72
C ILE A 426 26.94 22.76 17.23
N ALA A 427 26.71 22.96 15.92
CA ALA A 427 26.53 24.28 15.35
C ALA A 427 25.18 24.89 15.78
N ASN A 428 25.18 26.13 16.25
CA ASN A 428 23.97 26.82 16.68
C ASN A 428 23.11 27.26 15.48
N ILE A 429 22.21 26.39 15.03
CA ILE A 429 21.27 26.64 13.93
C ILE A 429 20.08 27.54 14.31
N GLN A 430 19.87 27.83 15.61
CA GLN A 430 18.65 28.48 16.09
C GLN A 430 18.36 29.84 15.43
N PRO A 431 19.33 30.78 15.29
CA PRO A 431 19.07 32.06 14.63
C PRO A 431 18.84 31.93 13.12
N GLN A 432 19.30 30.84 12.51
CA GLN A 432 19.10 30.55 11.09
C GLN A 432 17.67 30.03 10.87
N LEU A 433 17.19 29.14 11.74
CA LEU A 433 15.84 28.60 11.72
C LEU A 433 14.79 29.72 11.95
N GLU A 434 14.93 30.50 13.02
CA GLU A 434 14.03 31.64 13.32
C GLU A 434 13.97 32.64 12.14
N LYS A 435 15.12 32.94 11.51
CA LYS A 435 15.23 33.82 10.34
C LYS A 435 14.64 33.22 9.05
N LEU A 436 14.63 31.90 8.91
CA LEU A 436 14.02 31.20 7.77
C LEU A 436 12.50 31.13 7.90
N ILE A 437 12.02 30.73 9.09
CA ILE A 437 10.60 30.60 9.42
C ILE A 437 9.91 31.97 9.43
N SER A 438 10.53 33.03 9.96
CA SER A 438 9.96 34.39 9.94
C SER A 438 9.91 35.03 8.54
N LYS A 439 10.81 34.65 7.62
CA LYS A 439 10.86 35.24 6.27
C LYS A 439 9.99 34.53 5.23
N ASN A 440 9.85 33.20 5.31
CA ASN A 440 9.13 32.43 4.30
C ASN A 440 7.72 32.08 4.79
N TYR A 441 6.70 32.73 4.24
CA TYR A 441 5.30 32.53 4.60
C TYR A 441 4.83 31.07 4.54
N TYR A 442 5.27 30.30 3.53
CA TYR A 442 4.89 28.89 3.41
C TYR A 442 5.54 28.02 4.49
N LEU A 443 6.81 28.28 4.82
CA LEU A 443 7.48 27.59 5.92
C LEU A 443 6.91 28.02 7.28
N HIS A 444 6.58 29.29 7.47
CA HIS A 444 5.89 29.81 8.66
C HIS A 444 4.57 29.07 8.91
N MET A 445 3.72 28.96 7.88
CA MET A 445 2.44 28.26 7.99
C MET A 445 2.62 26.75 8.17
N SER A 446 3.60 26.13 7.52
CA SER A 446 3.91 24.71 7.68
C SER A 446 4.42 24.38 9.09
N ALA A 447 5.37 25.15 9.60
CA ALA A 447 5.91 25.01 10.96
C ALA A 447 4.84 25.25 12.03
N LYS A 448 3.89 26.17 11.79
CA LYS A 448 2.78 26.46 12.71
C LYS A 448 1.83 25.27 12.85
N GLU A 449 1.51 24.59 11.75
CA GLU A 449 0.70 23.37 11.78
C GLU A 449 1.50 22.16 12.29
N ALA A 450 2.81 22.09 12.04
CA ALA A 450 3.68 21.05 12.59
C ALA A 450 3.81 21.15 14.12
N TYR A 451 4.01 22.35 14.67
CA TYR A 451 4.01 22.63 16.10
C TYR A 451 2.68 22.21 16.77
N LYS A 452 1.53 22.62 16.18
CA LYS A 452 0.20 22.19 16.66
C LYS A 452 0.04 20.67 16.64
N ALA A 453 0.52 20.01 15.58
CA ALA A 453 0.43 18.57 15.42
C ALA A 453 1.31 17.84 16.46
N TYR A 454 2.51 18.33 16.73
CA TYR A 454 3.40 17.80 17.78
C TYR A 454 2.74 17.89 19.16
N VAL A 455 2.29 19.07 19.58
CA VAL A 455 1.68 19.24 20.93
C VAL A 455 0.40 18.42 21.08
N ARG A 456 -0.40 18.28 20.01
CA ARG A 456 -1.59 17.39 20.01
C ARG A 456 -1.25 15.91 19.98
N ALA A 457 -0.18 15.50 19.31
CA ALA A 457 0.31 14.12 19.35
C ALA A 457 0.81 13.77 20.76
N TYR A 458 1.52 14.69 21.41
CA TYR A 458 1.91 14.56 22.81
C TYR A 458 0.68 14.43 23.72
N ASP A 459 -0.38 15.22 23.48
CA ASP A 459 -1.66 15.06 24.21
C ASP A 459 -2.51 13.85 23.76
N SER A 460 -2.13 13.08 22.74
CA SER A 460 -2.75 11.77 22.48
C SER A 460 -2.05 10.59 23.17
N HIS A 461 -0.88 10.78 23.79
CA HIS A 461 -0.15 9.68 24.43
C HIS A 461 -0.96 9.05 25.58
N HIS A 462 -0.99 7.72 25.63
CA HIS A 462 -1.74 6.88 26.56
C HIS A 462 -1.14 6.92 27.98
N LEU A 463 0.20 6.92 28.10
CA LEU A 463 0.91 6.88 29.39
C LEU A 463 1.01 8.28 30.05
N LYS A 464 -0.13 8.90 30.36
CA LYS A 464 -0.26 10.25 30.95
C LYS A 464 0.52 10.51 32.23
N SER A 465 0.98 9.48 32.95
CA SER A 465 1.87 9.62 34.12
C SER A 465 3.34 9.86 33.79
N ILE A 466 3.69 9.88 32.49
CA ILE A 466 5.04 10.13 31.94
C ILE A 466 4.91 11.14 30.79
N PHE A 467 3.98 10.88 29.88
CA PHE A 467 3.67 11.73 28.73
C PHE A 467 2.55 12.72 29.06
N ASP A 468 2.81 13.61 30.02
CA ASP A 468 1.89 14.68 30.40
C ASP A 468 2.14 15.97 29.59
N VAL A 469 1.16 16.39 28.77
CA VAL A 469 1.22 17.63 27.98
C VAL A 469 1.42 18.87 28.85
N ASN A 470 0.97 18.84 30.12
CA ASN A 470 1.11 19.96 31.05
C ASN A 470 2.56 20.17 31.52
N THR A 471 3.47 19.24 31.20
CA THR A 471 4.92 19.34 31.47
C THR A 471 5.73 19.86 30.26
N LEU A 472 5.09 20.20 29.15
CA LEU A 472 5.77 20.80 28.00
C LEU A 472 6.02 22.29 28.23
N ASP A 473 7.27 22.72 28.19
CA ASP A 473 7.61 24.13 28.00
C ASP A 473 7.23 24.53 26.56
N LEU A 474 6.01 25.02 26.39
CA LEU A 474 5.48 25.46 25.10
C LEU A 474 6.30 26.59 24.46
N ILE A 475 7.08 27.36 25.22
CA ILE A 475 7.95 28.40 24.69
C ILE A 475 9.18 27.76 24.04
N GLN A 476 9.82 26.80 24.71
CA GLN A 476 10.97 26.07 24.15
C GLN A 476 10.55 25.15 22.99
N VAL A 477 9.39 24.50 23.07
CA VAL A 477 8.82 23.74 21.94
C VAL A 477 8.50 24.69 20.77
N ALA A 478 7.88 25.85 20.99
CA ALA A 478 7.66 26.82 19.92
C ALA A 478 8.97 27.28 19.27
N LYS A 479 10.01 27.46 20.09
CA LYS A 479 11.36 27.83 19.65
C LYS A 479 12.03 26.75 18.79
N SER A 480 11.83 25.46 19.08
CA SER A 480 12.34 24.37 18.21
C SER A 480 11.65 24.31 16.84
N PHE A 481 10.44 24.86 16.71
CA PHE A 481 9.77 25.11 15.42
C PHE A 481 10.08 26.50 14.81
N GLY A 482 11.02 27.26 15.38
CA GLY A 482 11.47 28.56 14.87
C GLY A 482 10.60 29.76 15.26
N PHE A 483 9.71 29.63 16.26
CA PHE A 483 8.86 30.72 16.75
C PHE A 483 9.39 31.34 18.04
N LEU A 484 9.43 32.68 18.09
CA LEU A 484 9.75 33.44 19.31
C LEU A 484 8.57 33.53 20.30
N VAL A 485 7.35 33.24 19.84
CA VAL A 485 6.12 33.28 20.64
C VAL A 485 5.30 32.02 20.28
N PRO A 486 4.81 31.23 21.26
CA PRO A 486 4.07 30.01 20.97
C PRO A 486 2.79 30.27 20.16
N PRO A 487 2.61 29.59 19.01
CA PRO A 487 1.32 29.56 18.34
C PRO A 487 0.22 29.01 19.27
N ASN A 488 -1.00 29.53 19.15
CA ASN A 488 -2.12 29.01 19.91
C ASN A 488 -2.49 27.58 19.44
N VAL A 489 -2.75 26.69 20.40
CA VAL A 489 -3.21 25.31 20.20
C VAL A 489 -4.42 25.07 21.09
N ASP A 490 -5.56 24.74 20.49
CA ASP A 490 -6.72 24.32 21.28
C ASP A 490 -6.41 22.96 21.92
N LEU A 491 -6.35 22.94 23.26
CA LEU A 491 -6.07 21.79 24.13
C LEU A 491 -6.99 21.88 25.35
N SER A 492 -7.48 20.74 25.84
CA SER A 492 -8.27 20.64 27.07
C SER A 492 -7.41 20.63 28.34
N ILE A 493 -6.48 21.59 28.44
CA ILE A 493 -5.63 21.77 29.62
C ILE A 493 -6.48 22.16 30.82
N LEU A 494 -6.36 21.40 31.91
CA LEU A 494 -6.84 21.82 33.23
C LEU A 494 -5.98 23.02 33.67
N LEU A 495 -6.59 24.21 33.70
CA LEU A 495 -5.95 25.46 34.15
C LEU A 495 -5.65 25.45 35.66
N LEU A 496 -4.65 24.67 36.05
CA LEU A 496 -4.08 24.66 37.39
C LEU A 496 -3.06 25.78 37.54
N SER A 497 -3.27 26.61 38.57
CA SER A 497 -2.50 27.80 38.95
C SER A 497 -2.64 29.06 38.06
N LYS A 498 -3.47 29.99 38.54
CA LYS A 498 -3.22 31.43 38.35
C LYS A 498 -2.06 31.87 39.27
N ALA A 499 -0.82 31.88 38.79
CA ALA A 499 0.33 32.50 39.47
C ALA A 499 1.53 32.59 38.52
N LYS A 500 2.19 33.73 38.27
CA LYS A 500 1.89 35.15 38.60
C LYS A 500 2.18 36.00 37.35
N TRP A 501 1.47 37.10 37.18
CA TRP A 501 2.00 38.26 36.45
C TRP A 501 2.70 39.16 37.47
N LEU A 502 4.02 39.34 37.33
CA LEU A 502 4.84 40.41 37.92
C LEU A 502 6.15 40.49 37.12
#